data_AF-A0AAW1K2U0-F1
#
_entry.id   AF-A0AAW1K2U0-F1
#
_cell.length_a   1.000
_cell.length_b   1.000
_cell.length_c   1.000
_cell.angle_alpha   90.00
_cell.angle_beta   90.00
_cell.angle_gamma   90.00
#
_symmetry.space_group_name_H-M   'P 1'
#
loop_
_entity.id
_entity.type
_entity.pdbx_description
1 polymer ?
#
loop_
_entity_poly.entity_id
_entity_poly.type
_entity_poly.pdbx_seq_one_letter_code
_entity_poly.pdbx_strand_id
1 'polypeptide(L)'
;MPKTRELSTFERAQIVTMHSTGFSQVGISKKLKFSRCAVQTTIKRYNDGTMRPGILSISSKTISRRLREVGLSARKARKTPLLSGTNKKKRLQWVREVGLSARKARKTPLLSGTNKKKRLQWARRLREVGLSARKARKTPLLSGTNKKKRLQWARKHQSWTEADWANVMWSDESNIEVSFIAILY
;
A
#
# COMPACT_ATOMS: atom_id res chain seq x y z
N MET A 1 24.22 -1.77 17.63
CA MET A 1 24.28 -0.29 17.85
C MET A 1 25.19 0.33 16.81
N PRO A 2 25.01 1.59 16.37
CA PRO A 2 25.96 2.25 15.47
C PRO A 2 27.32 2.29 16.16
N LYS A 3 28.37 1.80 15.50
CA LYS A 3 29.71 1.66 16.11
C LYS A 3 30.50 2.96 16.21
N THR A 4 30.01 4.09 15.69
CA THR A 4 30.78 5.35 15.57
C THR A 4 29.92 6.60 15.73
N ARG A 5 30.56 7.68 16.24
CA ARG A 5 30.01 9.04 16.37
C ARG A 5 29.62 9.59 15.00
N GLU A 6 28.42 10.17 14.87
CA GLU A 6 28.02 10.85 13.64
C GLU A 6 28.73 12.19 13.46
N LEU A 7 29.15 12.51 12.23
CA LEU A 7 29.71 13.82 11.89
C LEU A 7 28.64 14.91 12.00
N SER A 8 29.00 16.01 12.66
CA SER A 8 28.18 17.22 12.76
C SER A 8 28.01 17.90 11.40
N THR A 9 27.03 18.81 11.32
CA THR A 9 26.76 19.61 10.11
C THR A 9 27.97 20.45 9.71
N PHE A 10 28.64 21.06 10.68
CA PHE A 10 29.83 21.88 10.49
C PHE A 10 31.02 21.05 9.97
N GLU A 11 31.28 19.88 10.56
CA GLU A 11 32.33 18.95 10.11
C GLU A 11 32.11 18.49 8.66
N ARG A 12 30.85 18.22 8.27
CA ARG A 12 30.50 17.86 6.88
C ARG A 12 30.70 19.03 5.91
N ALA A 13 30.36 20.24 6.33
CA ALA A 13 30.56 21.44 5.52
C ALA A 13 32.05 21.72 5.27
N GLN A 14 32.90 21.53 6.28
CA GLN A 14 34.36 21.62 6.11
C GLN A 14 34.89 20.61 5.09
N ILE A 15 34.42 19.36 5.14
CA ILE A 15 34.80 18.31 4.17
C ILE A 15 34.44 18.72 2.74
N VAL A 16 33.22 19.23 2.52
CA VAL A 16 32.76 19.68 1.20
C VAL A 16 33.58 20.88 0.71
N THR A 17 33.84 21.85 1.59
CA THR A 17 34.63 23.04 1.27
C THR A 17 36.05 22.66 0.85
N MET A 18 36.73 21.80 1.62
CA MET A 18 38.07 21.32 1.26
C MET A 18 38.09 20.50 -0.04
N HIS A 19 37.02 19.77 -0.36
CA HIS A 19 36.90 19.07 -1.63
C HIS A 19 36.72 20.05 -2.80
N SER A 20 35.90 21.09 -2.62
CA SER A 20 35.71 22.13 -3.65
C SER A 20 36.98 22.95 -3.92
N THR A 21 37.88 23.08 -2.94
CA THR A 21 39.19 23.71 -3.11
C THR A 21 40.26 22.77 -3.67
N GLY A 22 39.89 21.56 -4.08
CA GLY A 22 40.77 20.63 -4.82
C GLY A 22 41.58 19.66 -3.97
N PHE A 23 41.36 19.59 -2.65
CA PHE A 23 42.06 18.59 -1.82
C PHE A 23 41.60 17.16 -2.14
N SER A 24 42.56 16.23 -2.21
CA SER A 24 42.25 14.80 -2.36
C SER A 24 41.53 14.24 -1.12
N GLN A 25 40.68 13.23 -1.31
CA GLN A 25 39.94 12.60 -0.19
C GLN A 25 40.87 12.08 0.91
N VAL A 26 42.07 11.63 0.55
CA VAL A 26 43.09 11.17 1.49
C VAL A 26 43.71 12.35 2.24
N GLY A 27 43.98 13.47 1.54
CA GLY A 27 44.46 14.71 2.16
C GLY A 27 43.46 15.27 3.17
N ILE A 28 42.18 15.29 2.83
CA ILE A 28 41.09 15.73 3.72
C ILE A 28 41.00 14.83 4.96
N SER A 29 41.08 13.52 4.78
CA SER A 29 41.05 12.54 5.87
C SER A 29 42.19 12.76 6.86
N LYS A 30 43.43 12.96 6.35
CA LYS A 30 44.60 13.23 7.19
C LYS A 30 44.52 14.58 7.91
N LYS A 31 44.05 15.62 7.22
CA LYS A 31 43.98 17.00 7.75
C LYS A 31 42.92 17.16 8.84
N LEU A 32 41.72 16.60 8.64
CA LEU A 32 40.61 16.68 9.59
C LEU A 32 40.55 15.50 10.57
N LYS A 33 41.47 14.53 10.46
CA LYS A 33 41.51 13.29 11.27
C LYS A 33 40.20 12.49 11.24
N PHE A 34 39.47 12.54 10.13
CA PHE A 34 38.28 11.70 9.89
C PHE A 34 38.63 10.49 9.05
N SER A 35 37.86 9.40 9.20
CA SER A 35 38.09 8.20 8.38
C SER A 35 37.85 8.50 6.89
N ARG A 36 38.68 7.92 6.02
CA ARG A 36 38.54 8.07 4.55
C ARG A 36 37.12 7.75 4.06
N CYS A 37 36.49 6.73 4.65
CA CYS A 37 35.12 6.33 4.30
C CYS A 37 34.08 7.39 4.69
N ALA A 38 34.26 8.09 5.82
CA ALA A 38 33.39 9.18 6.23
C ALA A 38 33.51 10.39 5.28
N VAL A 39 34.73 10.71 4.84
CA VAL A 39 34.99 11.75 3.82
C VAL A 39 34.32 11.36 2.50
N GLN A 40 34.55 10.15 2.01
CA GLN A 40 34.00 9.65 0.73
C GLN A 40 32.47 9.65 0.73
N THR A 41 31.83 9.16 1.80
CA THR A 41 30.37 9.10 1.89
C THR A 41 29.73 10.50 2.00
N THR A 42 30.41 11.45 2.63
CA THR A 42 29.96 12.85 2.69
C THR A 42 29.99 13.51 1.31
N ILE A 43 31.08 13.34 0.56
CA ILE A 43 31.22 13.86 -0.81
C ILE A 43 30.19 13.22 -1.75
N LYS A 44 30.02 11.90 -1.72
CA LYS A 44 29.00 11.20 -2.53
C LYS A 44 27.61 11.76 -2.27
N ARG A 45 27.22 11.91 -1.00
CA ARG A 45 25.89 12.45 -0.63
C ARG A 45 25.69 13.91 -1.03
N TYR A 46 26.76 14.71 -1.01
CA TYR A 46 26.74 16.10 -1.49
C TYR A 46 26.51 16.15 -3.00
N ASN A 47 27.25 15.35 -3.78
CA ASN A 47 27.10 15.27 -5.23
C ASN A 47 25.72 14.71 -5.65
N ASP A 48 25.19 13.72 -4.93
CA ASP A 48 23.85 13.17 -5.15
C ASP A 48 22.72 14.13 -4.73
N GLY A 49 23.06 15.33 -4.21
CA GLY A 49 22.09 16.35 -3.78
C GLY A 49 21.34 16.03 -2.48
N THR A 50 21.65 14.89 -1.85
CA THR A 50 21.02 14.43 -0.60
C THR A 50 21.54 15.15 0.65
N MET A 51 22.66 15.86 0.54
CA MET A 51 23.22 16.75 1.56
C MET A 51 23.36 18.15 0.97
N ARG A 52 22.57 19.11 1.45
CA ARG A 52 22.70 20.54 1.10
C ARG A 52 23.17 21.33 2.34
N PRO A 53 24.23 22.16 2.25
CA PRO A 53 24.62 23.03 3.36
C PRO A 53 23.45 23.95 3.74
N GLY A 54 23.10 24.02 5.02
CA GLY A 54 22.02 24.89 5.53
C GLY A 54 20.62 24.25 5.63
N ILE A 55 20.39 23.08 5.02
CA ILE A 55 19.17 22.29 5.24
C ILE A 55 19.56 21.03 5.99
N LEU A 56 19.03 20.85 7.21
CA LEU A 56 19.12 19.58 7.94
C LEU A 56 18.46 18.50 7.08
N SER A 57 19.23 17.76 6.28
CA SER A 57 18.72 16.60 5.56
C SER A 57 18.53 15.46 6.56
N ILE A 58 17.45 15.53 7.33
CA ILE A 58 17.04 14.42 8.19
C ILE A 58 16.75 13.25 7.25
N SER A 59 17.51 12.16 7.38
CA SER A 59 17.31 10.98 6.54
C SER A 59 15.83 10.57 6.56
N SER A 60 15.27 10.21 5.41
CA SER A 60 13.92 9.63 5.33
C SER A 60 13.73 8.47 6.31
N LYS A 61 14.80 7.71 6.61
CA LYS A 61 14.78 6.67 7.66
C LYS A 61 14.57 7.24 9.07
N THR A 62 15.20 8.36 9.40
CA THR A 62 15.07 9.06 10.68
C THR A 62 13.70 9.70 10.82
N ILE A 63 13.18 10.35 9.76
CA ILE A 63 11.80 10.85 9.71
C ILE A 63 10.82 9.70 9.94
N SER A 64 10.99 8.60 9.20
CA SER A 64 10.15 7.40 9.33
C SER A 64 10.23 6.76 10.72
N ARG A 65 11.39 6.80 11.38
CA ARG A 65 11.57 6.29 12.75
C ARG A 65 10.86 7.19 13.75
N ARG A 66 11.09 8.51 13.71
CA ARG A 66 10.42 9.49 14.57
C ARG A 66 8.91 9.40 14.43
N LEU A 67 8.39 9.36 13.20
CA LEU A 67 6.96 9.18 12.94
C LEU A 67 6.40 7.87 13.53
N ARG A 68 7.18 6.79 13.61
CA ARG A 68 6.78 5.54 14.30
C ARG A 68 6.78 5.69 15.82
N GLU A 69 7.75 6.39 16.39
CA GLU A 69 7.85 6.64 17.84
C GLU A 69 6.70 7.51 18.33
N VAL A 70 6.31 8.55 17.59
CA VAL A 70 5.19 9.44 17.93
C VAL A 70 3.83 8.93 17.43
N GLY A 71 3.77 7.70 16.89
CA GLY A 71 2.52 7.07 16.44
C GLY A 71 1.88 7.62 15.15
N LEU A 72 2.48 8.62 14.50
CA LEU A 72 1.99 9.28 13.28
C LEU A 72 2.24 8.47 11.98
N SER A 73 3.04 7.41 12.03
CA SER A 73 3.24 6.50 10.89
C SER A 73 2.23 5.36 10.90
N ALA A 74 1.20 5.44 10.05
CA ALA A 74 0.34 4.30 9.76
C ALA A 74 1.19 3.10 9.27
N ARG A 75 1.19 1.98 10.00
CA ARG A 75 1.77 0.73 9.49
C ARG A 75 0.97 0.36 8.24
N LYS A 76 1.55 0.52 7.05
CA LYS A 76 0.95 0.06 5.79
C LYS A 76 0.58 -1.40 5.98
N ALA A 77 -0.73 -1.71 6.02
CA ALA A 77 -1.20 -3.07 6.23
C ALA A 77 -0.55 -3.96 5.16
N ARG A 78 0.17 -4.99 5.58
CA ARG A 78 0.70 -5.98 4.63
C ARG A 78 -0.49 -6.61 3.93
N LYS A 79 -0.49 -6.61 2.58
CA LYS A 79 -1.56 -7.21 1.76
C LYS A 79 -1.87 -8.66 2.15
N THR A 80 -0.90 -9.37 2.73
CA THR A 80 -1.08 -10.68 3.34
C THR A 80 -0.62 -10.65 4.80
N PRO A 81 -1.47 -11.00 5.77
CA PRO A 81 -1.04 -11.17 7.15
C PRO A 81 0.02 -12.28 7.21
N LEU A 82 1.14 -12.03 7.88
CA LEU A 82 2.11 -13.07 8.15
C LEU A 82 1.45 -14.06 9.11
N LEU A 83 1.23 -15.31 8.69
CA LEU A 83 0.79 -16.35 9.63
C LEU A 83 1.94 -16.62 10.60
N SER A 84 1.65 -16.60 11.91
CA SER A 84 2.58 -17.11 12.93
C SER A 84 2.98 -18.55 12.60
N GLY A 85 4.15 -19.00 13.05
CA GLY A 85 4.62 -20.38 12.83
C GLY A 85 3.60 -21.43 13.28
N THR A 86 2.91 -21.18 14.39
CA THR A 86 1.81 -22.00 14.91
C THR A 86 0.61 -22.06 13.96
N ASN A 87 0.21 -20.93 13.37
CA ASN A 87 -0.89 -20.87 12.42
C ASN A 87 -0.51 -21.53 11.08
N LYS A 88 0.76 -21.49 10.67
CA LYS A 88 1.24 -22.24 9.49
C LYS A 88 1.07 -23.76 9.68
N LYS A 89 1.42 -24.30 10.85
CA LYS A 89 1.26 -25.74 11.17
C LYS A 89 -0.22 -26.16 11.14
N LYS A 90 -1.09 -25.41 11.82
CA LYS A 90 -2.55 -25.67 11.82
C LYS A 90 -3.15 -25.59 10.41
N ARG A 91 -2.66 -24.70 9.54
CA ARG A 91 -3.08 -24.62 8.12
C ARG A 91 -2.74 -25.92 7.40
N LEU A 92 -1.50 -26.39 7.54
CA LEU A 92 -1.02 -27.57 6.82
C LEU A 92 -1.77 -28.83 7.25
N GLN A 93 -2.06 -28.98 8.54
CA GLN A 93 -2.86 -30.08 9.06
C GLN A 93 -4.29 -30.06 8.48
N TRP A 94 -4.98 -28.92 8.56
CA TRP A 94 -6.33 -28.79 8.00
C TRP A 94 -6.39 -29.01 6.47
N VAL A 95 -5.35 -28.57 5.74
CA VAL A 95 -5.26 -28.80 4.29
C VAL A 95 -5.12 -30.28 3.94
N ARG A 96 -4.41 -31.05 4.78
CA ARG A 96 -4.28 -32.51 4.64
C ARG A 96 -5.61 -33.21 4.97
N GLU A 97 -6.30 -32.78 6.02
CA GLU A 97 -7.59 -33.35 6.45
C GLU A 97 -8.70 -33.13 5.40
N VAL A 98 -8.77 -31.94 4.79
CA VAL A 98 -9.82 -31.57 3.83
C VAL A 98 -9.45 -31.89 2.36
N GLY A 99 -8.22 -32.35 2.10
CA GLY A 99 -7.79 -32.69 0.73
C GLY A 99 -7.75 -31.51 -0.23
N LEU A 100 -7.41 -30.30 0.24
CA LEU A 100 -7.44 -29.08 -0.58
C LEU A 100 -6.10 -28.80 -1.26
N SER A 101 -6.14 -28.32 -2.52
CA SER A 101 -4.97 -27.76 -3.19
C SER A 101 -4.39 -26.55 -2.44
N ALA A 102 -3.06 -26.43 -2.42
CA ALA A 102 -2.32 -25.33 -1.79
C ALA A 102 -2.79 -23.93 -2.26
N ARG A 103 -3.31 -23.82 -3.49
CA ARG A 103 -3.86 -22.57 -4.04
C ARG A 103 -5.20 -22.19 -3.41
N LYS A 104 -6.08 -23.17 -3.12
CA LYS A 104 -7.35 -22.95 -2.42
C LYS A 104 -7.12 -22.66 -0.94
N ALA A 105 -6.15 -23.33 -0.30
CA ALA A 105 -5.77 -23.12 1.10
C ALA A 105 -5.30 -21.69 1.46
N ARG A 106 -4.74 -20.96 0.50
CA ARG A 106 -4.32 -19.55 0.70
C ARG A 106 -5.51 -18.59 0.78
N LYS A 107 -6.63 -18.94 0.13
CA LYS A 107 -7.85 -18.12 0.07
C LYS A 107 -8.81 -18.43 1.24
N THR A 108 -8.63 -19.54 1.94
CA THR A 108 -9.43 -19.89 3.10
C THR A 108 -8.93 -19.14 4.35
N PRO A 109 -9.81 -18.38 5.06
CA PRO A 109 -9.44 -17.71 6.29
C PRO A 109 -9.05 -18.76 7.33
N LEU A 110 -7.82 -18.66 7.86
CA LEU A 110 -7.39 -19.59 8.89
C LEU A 110 -8.05 -19.29 10.23
N LEU A 111 -8.71 -20.31 10.77
CA LEU A 111 -9.20 -20.47 12.14
C LEU A 111 -10.27 -19.49 12.64
N SER A 112 -11.45 -20.10 12.77
CA SER A 112 -12.53 -19.86 13.72
C SER A 112 -12.05 -19.56 15.16
N GLY A 113 -12.88 -18.80 15.89
CA GLY A 113 -12.75 -18.57 17.34
C GLY A 113 -12.14 -17.22 17.74
N THR A 114 -10.84 -17.02 17.52
CA THR A 114 -10.08 -15.87 18.07
C THR A 114 -10.40 -14.52 17.41
N ASN A 115 -10.97 -14.54 16.21
CA ASN A 115 -11.35 -13.32 15.48
C ASN A 115 -12.76 -12.82 15.81
N LYS A 116 -13.62 -13.56 16.52
CA LYS A 116 -14.99 -13.10 16.82
C LYS A 116 -14.99 -11.89 17.76
N LYS A 117 -14.22 -11.95 18.85
CA LYS A 117 -14.07 -10.83 19.82
C LYS A 117 -13.43 -9.60 19.15
N LYS A 118 -12.34 -9.80 18.39
CA LYS A 118 -11.70 -8.70 17.64
C LYS A 118 -12.65 -8.11 16.59
N ARG A 119 -13.32 -8.92 15.78
CA ARG A 119 -14.28 -8.46 14.77
C ARG A 119 -15.42 -7.63 15.39
N LEU A 120 -15.93 -8.03 16.54
CA LEU A 120 -16.95 -7.27 17.29
C LEU A 120 -16.38 -5.93 17.80
N GLN A 121 -15.16 -5.91 18.32
CA GLN A 121 -14.47 -4.69 18.75
C GLN A 121 -14.26 -3.72 17.57
N TRP A 122 -13.78 -4.22 16.42
CA TRP A 122 -13.64 -3.43 15.20
C TRP A 122 -15.00 -2.92 14.68
N ALA A 123 -16.04 -3.74 14.72
CA ALA A 123 -17.39 -3.34 14.30
C ALA A 123 -18.04 -2.31 15.24
N ARG A 124 -17.69 -2.28 16.53
CA ARG A 124 -18.12 -1.23 17.47
C ARG A 124 -17.40 0.09 17.18
N ARG A 125 -16.07 0.03 17.09
CA ARG A 125 -15.24 1.21 16.79
C ARG A 125 -15.55 1.85 15.43
N LEU A 126 -15.89 1.04 14.43
CA LEU A 126 -16.35 1.55 13.13
C LEU A 126 -17.71 2.25 13.25
N ARG A 127 -18.64 1.74 14.06
CA ARG A 127 -19.95 2.38 14.28
C ARG A 127 -19.84 3.70 15.05
N GLU A 128 -18.93 3.80 16.02
CA GLU A 128 -18.64 5.05 16.75
C GLU A 128 -18.23 6.19 15.81
N VAL A 129 -17.54 5.88 14.71
CA VAL A 129 -17.15 6.85 13.67
C VAL A 129 -18.15 6.89 12.49
N GLY A 130 -19.35 6.33 12.66
CA GLY A 130 -20.42 6.36 11.65
C GLY A 130 -20.26 5.37 10.48
N LEU A 131 -19.31 4.45 10.53
CA LEU A 131 -19.04 3.48 9.46
C LEU A 131 -19.74 2.14 9.73
N SER A 132 -20.51 1.68 8.74
CA SER A 132 -21.21 0.39 8.78
C SER A 132 -20.73 -0.54 7.67
N ALA A 133 -20.77 -1.86 7.94
CA ALA A 133 -20.47 -2.85 6.92
C ALA A 133 -21.64 -2.96 5.93
N ARG A 134 -21.32 -2.99 4.63
CA ARG A 134 -22.27 -3.24 3.54
C ARG A 134 -21.74 -4.34 2.63
N LYS A 135 -22.65 -5.10 2.02
CA LYS A 135 -22.31 -6.04 0.95
C LYS A 135 -22.13 -5.25 -0.34
N ALA A 136 -21.01 -5.42 -1.03
CA ALA A 136 -20.82 -4.81 -2.35
C ALA A 136 -21.89 -5.34 -3.32
N ARG A 137 -22.47 -4.44 -4.14
CA ARG A 137 -23.40 -4.83 -5.21
C ARG A 137 -22.66 -5.72 -6.22
N LYS A 138 -23.29 -6.81 -6.66
CA LYS A 138 -22.77 -7.61 -7.77
C LYS A 138 -22.88 -6.76 -9.04
N THR A 139 -21.74 -6.42 -9.64
CA THR A 139 -21.70 -5.68 -10.91
C THR A 139 -20.96 -6.52 -11.95
N PRO A 140 -21.38 -6.49 -13.22
CA PRO A 140 -20.63 -7.15 -14.29
C PRO A 140 -19.21 -6.57 -14.36
N LEU A 141 -18.23 -7.41 -14.67
CA LEU A 141 -16.85 -6.98 -14.86
C LEU A 141 -16.75 -6.25 -16.21
N LEU A 142 -16.57 -4.94 -16.18
CA LEU A 142 -16.35 -4.15 -17.39
C LEU A 142 -14.85 -4.10 -17.72
N SER A 143 -14.50 -4.47 -18.96
CA SER A 143 -13.17 -4.25 -19.51
C SER A 143 -12.85 -2.74 -19.59
N GLY A 144 -11.57 -2.38 -19.62
CA GLY A 144 -11.15 -0.98 -19.75
C GLY A 144 -11.72 -0.32 -21.01
N THR A 145 -11.76 -1.06 -22.13
CA THR A 145 -12.35 -0.63 -23.39
C THR A 145 -13.85 -0.37 -23.27
N ASN A 146 -14.60 -1.26 -22.63
CA ASN A 146 -16.05 -1.10 -22.45
C ASN A 146 -16.36 0.11 -21.56
N LYS A 147 -15.54 0.38 -20.54
CA LYS A 147 -15.68 1.59 -19.72
C LYS A 147 -15.50 2.87 -20.55
N LYS A 148 -14.48 2.90 -21.42
CA LYS A 148 -14.23 4.06 -22.31
C LYS A 148 -15.40 4.29 -23.28
N LYS A 149 -15.87 3.24 -23.95
CA LYS A 149 -17.00 3.31 -24.89
C LYS A 149 -18.28 3.81 -24.20
N ARG A 150 -18.62 3.24 -23.02
CA ARG A 150 -19.78 3.67 -22.23
C ARG A 150 -19.67 5.13 -21.80
N LEU A 151 -18.49 5.57 -21.36
CA LEU A 151 -18.27 6.96 -20.96
C LEU A 151 -18.39 7.93 -22.14
N GLN A 152 -17.81 7.59 -23.30
CA GLN A 152 -17.92 8.40 -24.52
C GLN A 152 -19.38 8.51 -24.97
N TRP A 153 -20.11 7.40 -24.96
CA TRP A 153 -21.53 7.37 -25.29
C TRP A 153 -22.32 8.26 -24.32
N ALA A 154 -22.16 8.11 -23.01
CA ALA A 154 -22.86 8.93 -22.03
C ALA A 154 -22.56 10.43 -22.18
N ARG A 155 -21.31 10.80 -22.44
CA ARG A 155 -20.93 12.22 -22.68
C ARG A 155 -21.56 12.78 -23.95
N LYS A 156 -21.59 12.01 -25.04
CA LYS A 156 -22.18 12.44 -26.32
C LYS A 156 -23.69 12.71 -26.18
N HIS A 157 -24.37 11.98 -25.30
CA HIS A 157 -25.83 12.05 -25.12
C HIS A 157 -26.21 12.76 -23.81
N GLN A 158 -25.27 13.47 -23.16
CA GLN A 158 -25.51 14.12 -21.87
C GLN A 158 -26.49 15.31 -21.98
N SER A 159 -26.50 15.99 -23.13
CA SER A 159 -27.36 17.14 -23.41
C SER A 159 -28.61 16.79 -24.19
N TRP A 160 -28.93 15.50 -24.33
CA TRP A 160 -30.13 15.06 -25.05
C TRP A 160 -31.40 15.45 -24.28
N THR A 161 -32.36 15.97 -25.00
CA THR A 161 -33.68 16.36 -24.49
C THR A 161 -34.63 15.17 -24.47
N GLU A 162 -35.79 15.32 -23.82
CA GLU A 162 -36.82 14.27 -23.80
C GLU A 162 -37.30 13.90 -25.21
N ALA A 163 -37.38 14.88 -26.12
CA ALA A 163 -37.73 14.64 -27.52
C ALA A 163 -36.67 13.79 -28.24
N ASP A 164 -35.39 14.01 -27.94
CA ASP A 164 -34.29 13.20 -28.51
C ASP A 164 -34.35 11.75 -28.00
N TRP A 165 -34.69 11.56 -26.72
CA TRP A 165 -34.87 10.22 -26.14
C TRP A 165 -36.11 9.51 -26.68
N ALA A 166 -37.18 10.24 -27.00
CA ALA A 166 -38.40 9.67 -27.58
C ALA A 166 -38.15 9.02 -28.96
N ASN A 167 -37.09 9.44 -29.66
CA ASN A 167 -36.67 8.86 -30.93
C ASN A 167 -35.81 7.59 -30.78
N VAL A 168 -35.48 7.16 -29.54
CA VAL A 168 -34.68 5.96 -29.29
C VAL A 168 -35.58 4.76 -28.99
N MET A 169 -35.54 3.76 -29.86
CA MET A 169 -36.13 2.45 -29.60
C MET A 169 -35.13 1.56 -28.87
N TRP A 170 -35.53 1.00 -27.73
CA TRP A 170 -34.73 0.05 -26.95
C TRP A 170 -35.28 -1.36 -27.13
N SER A 171 -34.40 -2.32 -27.41
CA SER A 171 -34.70 -3.76 -27.40
C SER A 171 -33.61 -4.51 -26.63
N ASP A 172 -34.01 -5.54 -25.89
CA ASP A 172 -33.12 -6.48 -25.21
C ASP A 172 -33.84 -7.83 -25.08
N GLU A 173 -33.07 -8.91 -24.99
CA GLU A 173 -33.59 -10.26 -24.81
C GLU A 173 -33.43 -10.69 -23.35
N SER A 174 -34.49 -11.16 -22.72
CA SER A 174 -34.44 -11.71 -21.37
C SER A 174 -34.89 -13.16 -21.34
N ASN A 175 -34.14 -14.02 -20.65
CA ASN A 175 -34.57 -15.39 -20.39
C ASN A 175 -35.73 -15.39 -19.38
N ILE A 176 -36.82 -16.06 -19.72
CA ILE A 176 -37.96 -16.28 -18.85
C ILE A 176 -37.97 -17.75 -18.45
N GLU A 177 -37.87 -18.03 -17.15
CA GLU A 177 -38.04 -19.39 -16.63
C GLU A 177 -39.54 -19.64 -16.39
N VAL A 178 -40.14 -20.53 -17.19
CA VAL A 178 -41.55 -20.94 -17.01
C VAL A 178 -41.58 -22.14 -16.08
N SER A 179 -41.78 -21.91 -14.79
CA SER A 179 -42.00 -22.99 -13.82
C SER A 179 -43.46 -23.43 -13.85
N PHE A 180 -43.75 -24.60 -14.42
CA PHE A 180 -45.06 -25.25 -14.29
C PHE A 180 -45.24 -25.71 -12.84
N ILE A 181 -46.13 -25.05 -12.10
CA ILE A 181 -46.63 -25.57 -10.84
C ILE A 181 -47.65 -26.65 -11.20
N ALA A 182 -47.27 -27.92 -11.10
CA ALA A 182 -48.23 -29.02 -11.14
C ALA A 182 -49.11 -28.92 -9.89
N ILE A 183 -50.32 -28.37 -10.06
CA ILE A 183 -51.37 -28.49 -9.05
C ILE A 183 -51.85 -29.94 -9.13
N LEU A 184 -51.37 -30.77 -8.21
CA LEU A 184 -51.93 -32.10 -7.99
C LEU A 184 -53.31 -31.90 -7.36
N TYR A 185 -54.35 -32.27 -8.10
CA TYR A 185 -55.73 -32.40 -7.61
C TYR A 185 -55.88 -33.65 -6.74
#